data_AF-A0A2N2D962-F1
#
_entry.id   AF-A0A2N2D962-F1
#
_cell.length_a   1.000
_cell.length_b   1.000
_cell.length_c   1.000
_cell.angle_alpha   90.00
_cell.angle_beta   90.00
_cell.angle_gamma   90.00
#
_symmetry.space_group_name_H-M   'P 1'
#
loop_
_entity.id
_entity.type
_entity.pdbx_description
1 polymer ?
#
loop_
_entity_poly.entity_id
_entity_poly.type
_entity_poly.pdbx_seq_one_letter_code
_entity_poly.pdbx_strand_id
1 'polypeptide(L)' 'MSISLEKIDLLKERTGASYKEAKAALEAAGGNVVEALVILDEEQQRSWTGDGPHKEILNKFKEVLKKSTETKIQVKSK' A
#
# COMPACT_ATOMS: atom_id res chain seq x y z
N MET A 1 16.27 18.17 -2.52
CA MET A 1 15.78 16.88 -3.04
C MET A 1 14.28 17.03 -3.27
N SER A 2 13.83 17.09 -4.53
CA SER A 2 12.43 17.43 -4.86
C SER A 2 11.63 16.16 -5.09
N ILE A 3 10.95 15.73 -4.03
CA ILE A 3 9.91 14.70 -4.09
C ILE A 3 8.65 15.40 -4.59
N SER A 4 8.28 15.10 -5.83
CA SER A 4 7.09 15.68 -6.47
C SER A 4 5.96 14.66 -6.49
N LEU A 5 4.72 15.15 -6.40
CA LEU A 5 3.52 14.32 -6.49
C LEU A 5 3.52 13.46 -7.76
N GLU A 6 3.99 14.01 -8.88
CA GLU A 6 4.10 13.31 -10.17
C GLU A 6 4.96 12.04 -10.10
N LYS A 7 6.06 12.07 -9.34
CA LYS A 7 6.91 10.88 -9.14
C LYS A 7 6.21 9.82 -8.28
N ILE A 8 5.46 10.27 -7.27
CA ILE A 8 4.70 9.37 -6.39
C ILE A 8 3.55 8.72 -7.17
N ASP A 9 2.89 9.49 -8.04
CA ASP A 9 1.80 9.00 -8.88
C ASP A 9 2.31 7.96 -9.90
N LEU A 10 3.48 8.21 -10.50
CA LEU A 10 4.15 7.25 -11.38
C LEU A 10 4.45 5.92 -10.65
N LEU A 11 4.99 5.97 -9.44
CA LEU A 11 5.27 4.76 -8.64
C LEU A 11 3.97 4.00 -8.33
N LYS A 12 2.92 4.73 -7.93
CA LYS A 12 1.60 4.17 -7.64
C LYS A 12 0.96 3.52 -8.87
N GLU A 13 1.05 4.14 -10.05
CA GLU A 13 0.52 3.59 -11.29
C GLU A 13 1.21 2.28 -11.67
N ARG A 14 2.53 2.19 -11.44
CA ARG A 14 3.34 1.02 -11.85
C ARG A 14 3.33 -0.13 -10.86
N THR A 15 3.23 0.16 -9.57
CA THR A 15 3.34 -0.85 -8.49
C THR A 15 2.00 -1.14 -7.81
N GLY A 16 1.00 -0.28 -7.98
CA GLY A 16 -0.25 -0.34 -7.21
C GLY A 16 -0.09 0.04 -5.74
N ALA A 17 1.08 0.54 -5.32
CA ALA A 17 1.35 0.94 -3.94
C ALA A 17 0.53 2.17 -3.53
N SER A 18 0.23 2.30 -2.23
CA SER A 18 -0.44 3.48 -1.69
C SER A 18 0.46 4.71 -1.75
N TYR A 19 -0.13 5.91 -1.77
CA TYR A 19 0.63 7.17 -1.75
C TYR A 19 1.65 7.24 -0.60
N LYS A 20 1.32 6.63 0.55
CA LYS A 20 2.22 6.57 1.70
C LYS A 20 3.44 5.68 1.44
N GLU A 21 3.24 4.52 0.83
CA GLU A 21 4.31 3.57 0.48
C GLU A 21 5.19 4.14 -0.62
N ALA A 22 4.58 4.68 -1.68
CA ALA A 22 5.28 5.32 -2.78
C ALA A 22 6.10 6.55 -2.31
N LYS A 23 5.56 7.34 -1.38
CA LYS A 23 6.30 8.45 -0.75
C LYS A 23 7.50 7.94 0.04
N ALA A 24 7.30 6.93 0.89
CA ALA A 24 8.35 6.37 1.72
C ALA A 24 9.49 5.75 0.90
N ALA A 25 9.15 4.99 -0.14
CA ALA A 25 10.13 4.41 -1.07
C ALA A 25 10.90 5.49 -1.83
N LEU A 26 10.23 6.55 -2.28
CA LEU A 26 10.87 7.67 -2.97
C LEU A 26 11.75 8.52 -2.04
N GLU A 27 11.39 8.64 -0.76
CA GLU A 27 12.22 9.27 0.28
C GLU A 27 13.47 8.42 0.56
N ALA A 28 13.32 7.11 0.71
CA ALA A 28 14.43 6.18 0.92
C ALA A 28 15.39 6.13 -0.29
N ALA A 29 14.84 6.18 -1.50
CA ALA A 29 15.59 6.21 -2.75
C ALA A 29 16.18 7.59 -3.09
N GLY A 30 16.04 8.58 -2.22
CA GLY A 30 16.58 9.91 -2.45
C GLY A 30 15.99 10.63 -3.68
N GLY A 31 14.73 10.36 -4.02
CA GLY A 31 14.08 10.94 -5.19
C GLY A 31 14.43 10.27 -6.52
N ASN A 32 15.15 9.15 -6.50
CA ASN A 32 15.34 8.26 -7.65
C ASN A 32 14.13 7.33 -7.79
N VAL A 33 13.45 7.43 -8.93
CA VAL A 33 12.24 6.64 -9.23
C VAL A 33 12.57 5.16 -9.42
N VAL A 34 13.71 4.83 -10.04
CA VAL A 34 14.07 3.44 -10.34
C VAL A 34 14.38 2.68 -9.06
N GLU A 35 15.19 3.27 -8.19
CA GLU A 35 15.49 2.71 -6.86
C GLU A 35 14.20 2.56 -6.03
N ALA A 36 13.30 3.55 -6.08
CA ALA A 36 12.02 3.47 -5.39
C ALA A 36 11.12 2.34 -5.92
N LEU A 37 11.15 2.05 -7.22
CA LEU A 37 10.44 0.91 -7.82
C LEU A 37 11.00 -0.41 -7.31
N VAL A 38 12.33 -0.54 -7.24
CA VAL A 38 12.98 -1.76 -6.73
C VAL A 38 12.60 -1.99 -5.26
N ILE A 39 12.65 -0.95 -4.42
CA ILE A 39 12.24 -1.03 -3.02
C ILE A 39 10.78 -1.48 -2.89
N LEU A 40 9.87 -0.91 -3.69
CA LEU A 40 8.45 -1.28 -3.67
C LEU A 40 8.21 -2.72 -4.15
N ASP A 41 8.94 -3.18 -5.16
CA ASP A 41 8.84 -4.55 -5.66
C ASP A 41 9.34 -5.56 -4.61
N GLU A 42 10.49 -5.28 -3.98
CA GLU A 42 11.02 -6.11 -2.89
C GLU A 42 10.09 -6.16 -1.67
N GLU A 43 9.50 -5.02 -1.27
CA GLU A 43 8.54 -4.95 -0.17
C GLU A 43 7.26 -5.75 -0.49
N GLN A 44 6.75 -5.67 -1.72
CA GLN A 44 5.62 -6.50 -2.16
C GLN A 44 5.95 -7.98 -2.16
N GLN A 45 7.12 -8.37 -2.66
CA GLN A 45 7.55 -9.77 -2.66
C GLN A 45 7.74 -10.31 -1.24
N ARG A 46 8.30 -9.52 -0.31
CA ARG A 46 8.38 -9.91 1.10
C ARG A 46 7.02 -10.00 1.77
N SER A 47 6.08 -9.13 1.43
CA SER A 47 4.70 -9.19 1.92
C SER A 47 3.95 -10.42 1.40
N TRP A 48 4.26 -10.87 0.18
CA TRP A 48 3.67 -12.07 -0.42
C TRP A 48 4.31 -13.39 0.04
N THR A 49 5.62 -13.39 0.28
CA THR A 49 6.42 -14.61 0.49
C THR A 49 6.91 -14.79 1.94
N GLY A 50 6.72 -13.78 2.79
CA GLY A 50 7.28 -13.75 4.16
C GLY A 50 6.27 -14.09 5.26
N ASP A 51 6.59 -15.12 6.03
CA ASP A 51 6.00 -15.48 7.32
C ASP A 51 6.32 -14.40 8.38
N GLY A 52 5.70 -13.22 8.28
CA GLY A 52 5.96 -12.07 9.14
C GLY A 52 4.71 -11.41 9.72
N PRO A 53 4.83 -10.64 10.83
CA PRO A 53 3.72 -10.08 11.61
C PRO A 53 2.82 -9.09 10.84
N HIS A 54 3.22 -8.68 9.63
CA HIS A 54 2.39 -7.88 8.73
C HIS A 54 1.18 -8.65 8.16
N LYS A 55 1.22 -9.98 8.12
CA LYS A 55 0.10 -10.82 7.65
C LYS A 55 -1.12 -10.69 8.56
N GLU A 56 -0.95 -10.54 9.87
CA GLU A 56 -2.08 -10.31 10.79
C GLU A 56 -2.76 -8.96 10.56
N ILE A 57 -1.99 -7.92 10.22
CA ILE A 57 -2.49 -6.57 10.00
C ILE A 57 -3.21 -6.50 8.64
N LEU A 58 -2.61 -7.07 7.58
CA LEU A 58 -3.25 -7.21 6.27
C LEU A 58 -4.50 -8.10 6.33
N ASN A 59 -4.48 -9.16 7.13
CA ASN A 59 -5.63 -10.05 7.31
C ASN A 59 -6.74 -9.35 8.10
N LYS A 60 -6.43 -8.65 9.21
CA LYS A 60 -7.41 -7.81 9.92
C LYS A 60 -7.97 -6.70 9.04
N PHE A 61 -7.14 -6.06 8.23
CA PHE A 61 -7.58 -5.00 7.33
C PHE A 61 -8.48 -5.54 6.20
N LYS A 62 -8.11 -6.70 5.64
CA LYS A 62 -8.98 -7.44 4.70
C LYS A 62 -10.28 -7.88 5.36
N GLU A 63 -10.26 -8.33 6.60
CA GLU A 63 -11.47 -8.70 7.36
C GLU A 63 -12.38 -7.50 7.62
N VAL A 64 -11.84 -6.34 8.00
CA VAL A 64 -12.61 -5.10 8.20
C VAL A 64 -13.22 -4.61 6.88
N LEU A 65 -12.48 -4.71 5.77
CA LEU A 65 -13.00 -4.41 4.43
C LEU A 65 -14.11 -5.39 4.01
N LYS A 66 -13.95 -6.69 4.29
CA LYS A 66 -14.96 -7.71 3.99
C LYS A 66 -16.23 -7.50 4.81
N LYS A 67 -16.07 -7.20 6.11
CA LYS A 67 -17.16 -6.90 7.05
C LYS A 67 -17.93 -5.61 6.71
N SER A 68 -17.33 -4.71 5.91
CA SER A 68 -18.02 -3.52 5.38
C SER A 68 -19.04 -3.87 4.27
N THR A 69 -18.90 -5.01 3.60
CA THR A 69 -19.93 -5.49 2.65
C THR A 69 -21.13 -6.08 3.40
N GLU A 70 -20.92 -6.67 4.58
CA GLU A 70 -21.98 -7.21 5.44
C GLU A 70 -22.69 -6.14 6.29
N THR A 71 -22.06 -4.99 6.56
CA THR A 71 -22.66 -3.87 7.31
C THR A 71 -23.66 -3.05 6.47
N LYS A 72 -24.08 -3.55 5.30
CA LYS A 72 -25.14 -2.95 4.49
C LYS A 72 -26.56 -3.40 4.84
N ILE A 73 -26.76 -4.19 5.90
CA ILE A 73 -28.10 -4.63 6.30
C ILE A 73 -28.36 -4.22 7.74
N GLN A 74 -29.37 -3.36 7.94
CA GLN A 74 -30.03 -3.02 9.21
C GLN A 74 -29.49 -1.85 10.06
N VAL A 75 -29.33 -0.65 9.50
CA VAL A 75 -29.66 0.57 10.29
C VAL A 75 -30.47 1.55 9.44
N LYS A 76 -31.66 1.12 9.01
CA LYS A 76 -32.85 1.98 8.95
C LYS A 76 -34.08 1.15 8.62
N SER A 77 -34.83 0.79 9.63
CA SER A 77 -36.28 0.95 9.56
C SER A 77 -36.78 1.38 10.92
N LYS A 78 -37.65 2.37 10.84
CA LYS A 78 -38.31 3.14 11.88
C LYS A 78 -39.26 2.30 12.72
#